data_AF-F1CJ20-F1
#
_entry.id   AF-F1CJ20-F1
#
_cell.length_a   1.000
_cell.length_b   1.000
_cell.length_c   1.000
_cell.angle_alpha   90.00
_cell.angle_beta   90.00
_cell.angle_gamma   90.00
#
_symmetry.space_group_name_H-M   'P 1'
#
loop_
_entity.id
_entity.type
_entity.pdbx_description
1 polymer ?
#
loop_
_entity_poly.entity_id
_entity_poly.type
_entity_poly.pdbx_seq_one_letter_code
_entity_poly.pdbx_strand_id
1 'polypeptide(L)'
;TCSGLKECKCEALKYFFGNRICDNTYQTKYFRKHDCDLCPDGLEWKNCGSDETCDSIKSDNSKKRLVEGCFCPKNLVKINGRCRPAKDCTAKCSVYGDPNYRTFDNKDFRFRSNCSGIYVLVQPKTLEADEPYFQILGVNTRCNKFTNATCTVGVIINYQNNILEVYGNKTVIFNKENVTCNYKNAYCPLGKIPLKELSIKELAELNTFQIDIGKHDIIVTYKLVNSEQHSLRSVTVEVPMTTFHNNTEGLCGVYNDDGFDDFSLQNGVIVEDVNVFVSDWIYGEKKDNCKIFQPEYCPANITECYFKAHENCSLVDTTRFYKRHVESCQADLGRNRITHADLCKYKIM
;
A
#
# COMPACT_ATOMS: atom_id res chain seq x y z
N THR A 1 33.27 -3.89 29.25
CA THR A 1 33.21 -4.56 30.56
C THR A 1 32.07 -5.56 30.50
N CYS A 2 32.34 -6.83 30.79
CA CYS A 2 31.38 -7.93 30.82
C CYS A 2 31.01 -8.22 32.28
N SER A 3 29.80 -8.74 32.54
CA SER A 3 29.23 -8.88 33.88
C SER A 3 29.15 -10.33 34.38
N GLY A 4 29.71 -11.30 33.66
CA GLY A 4 29.78 -12.70 34.09
C GLY A 4 30.82 -13.54 33.36
N LEU A 5 31.23 -14.67 33.96
CA LEU A 5 32.31 -15.53 33.45
C LEU A 5 32.05 -16.03 32.01
N LYS A 6 30.80 -16.37 31.67
CA LYS A 6 30.41 -16.80 30.32
C LYS A 6 30.48 -15.64 29.32
N GLU A 7 29.92 -14.50 29.68
CA GLU A 7 29.93 -13.28 28.87
C GLU A 7 31.37 -12.81 28.60
N CYS A 8 32.23 -12.80 29.62
CA CYS A 8 33.64 -12.46 29.49
C CYS A 8 34.42 -13.44 28.63
N LYS A 9 34.12 -14.74 28.70
CA LYS A 9 34.70 -15.75 27.79
C LYS A 9 34.31 -15.48 26.34
N CYS A 10 33.03 -15.19 26.07
CA CYS A 10 32.57 -14.91 24.72
C CYS A 10 33.13 -13.60 24.17
N GLU A 11 33.21 -12.55 24.98
CA GLU A 11 33.86 -11.27 24.61
C GLU A 11 35.37 -11.46 24.34
N ALA A 12 36.06 -12.26 25.16
CA ALA A 12 37.46 -12.59 24.93
C ALA A 12 37.67 -13.41 23.65
N LEU A 13 36.77 -14.35 23.32
CA LEU A 13 36.81 -15.10 22.06
C LEU A 13 36.58 -14.17 20.86
N LYS A 14 35.59 -13.27 20.91
CA LYS A 14 35.36 -12.24 19.88
C LYS A 14 36.59 -11.35 19.69
N TYR A 15 37.23 -10.92 20.77
CA TYR A 15 38.45 -10.10 20.72
C TYR A 15 39.66 -10.87 20.15
N PHE A 16 39.85 -12.12 20.58
CA PHE A 16 40.99 -12.97 20.19
C PHE A 16 40.94 -13.33 18.70
N PHE A 17 39.77 -13.73 18.20
CA PHE A 17 39.60 -14.08 16.80
C PHE A 17 39.37 -12.86 15.89
N GLY A 18 38.85 -11.75 16.44
CA GLY A 18 38.55 -10.51 15.73
C GLY A 18 37.39 -10.64 14.73
N ASN A 19 37.10 -9.57 14.00
CA ASN A 19 36.17 -9.56 12.85
C ASN A 19 36.82 -10.19 11.60
N ARG A 20 37.47 -11.35 11.73
CA ARG A 20 38.12 -12.02 10.59
C ARG A 20 37.07 -12.63 9.66
N ILE A 21 37.36 -12.54 8.37
CA ILE A 21 36.55 -13.03 7.26
C ILE A 21 36.46 -14.56 7.37
N CYS A 22 35.24 -15.08 7.57
CA CYS A 22 34.63 -16.40 7.34
C CYS A 22 35.43 -17.73 7.23
N ASP A 23 36.75 -17.77 7.41
CA ASP A 23 37.59 -18.87 6.91
C ASP A 23 38.15 -19.78 8.02
N ASN A 24 37.80 -19.54 9.28
CA ASN A 24 38.42 -20.26 10.40
C ASN A 24 37.47 -21.26 11.08
N THR A 25 37.41 -22.49 10.55
CA THR A 25 36.65 -23.61 11.16
C THR A 25 37.04 -23.90 12.62
N TYR A 26 38.25 -23.50 13.07
CA TYR A 26 38.63 -23.61 14.47
C TYR A 26 37.85 -22.66 15.37
N GLN A 27 37.56 -21.44 14.91
CA GLN A 27 36.84 -20.42 15.66
C GLN A 27 35.44 -20.93 16.06
N THR A 28 34.67 -21.44 15.11
CA THR A 28 33.34 -22.02 15.37
C THR A 28 33.37 -23.13 16.44
N LYS A 29 34.40 -23.98 16.45
CA LYS A 29 34.55 -25.05 17.45
C LYS A 29 34.75 -24.47 18.85
N TYR A 30 35.53 -23.39 18.99
CA TYR A 30 35.72 -22.72 20.29
C TYR A 30 34.46 -22.00 20.77
N PHE A 31 33.72 -21.34 19.87
CA PHE A 31 32.45 -20.69 20.22
C PHE A 31 31.42 -21.71 20.72
N ARG A 32 31.23 -22.83 20.00
CA ARG A 32 30.36 -23.95 20.43
C ARG A 32 30.79 -24.58 21.74
N LYS A 33 32.10 -24.83 21.92
CA LYS A 33 32.64 -25.42 23.15
C LYS A 33 32.37 -24.57 24.40
N HIS A 34 32.16 -23.27 24.23
CA HIS A 34 31.93 -22.32 25.32
C HIS A 34 30.52 -21.74 25.33
N ASP A 35 29.57 -22.32 24.58
CA ASP A 35 28.18 -21.86 24.43
C ASP A 35 28.08 -20.36 24.06
N CYS A 36 28.98 -19.89 23.22
CA CYS A 36 29.06 -18.51 22.73
C CYS A 36 28.35 -18.31 21.38
N ASP A 37 27.73 -19.36 20.84
CA ASP A 37 26.91 -19.37 19.64
C ASP A 37 25.40 -19.26 19.93
N LEU A 38 25.04 -18.91 21.16
CA LEU A 38 23.65 -18.63 21.54
C LEU A 38 23.22 -17.28 20.99
N CYS A 39 22.16 -17.29 20.19
CA CYS A 39 21.54 -16.09 19.67
C CYS A 39 20.29 -15.72 20.46
N PRO A 40 19.93 -14.42 20.52
CA PRO A 40 18.61 -14.00 20.99
C PRO A 40 17.49 -14.69 20.20
N ASP A 41 16.31 -14.80 20.82
CA ASP A 41 15.15 -15.43 20.20
C ASP A 41 14.85 -14.84 18.81
N GLY A 42 14.67 -15.72 17.82
CA GLY A 42 14.39 -15.35 16.43
C GLY A 42 15.63 -15.11 15.56
N LEU A 43 16.84 -15.22 16.11
CA LEU A 43 18.10 -15.14 15.36
C LEU A 43 18.80 -16.52 15.31
N GLU A 44 19.57 -16.73 14.24
CA GLU A 44 20.36 -17.94 14.01
C GLU A 44 21.85 -17.60 13.92
N TRP A 45 22.68 -18.40 14.59
CA TRP A 45 24.13 -18.28 14.49
C TRP A 45 24.60 -18.73 13.10
N LYS A 46 25.40 -17.89 12.43
CA LYS A 46 26.08 -18.23 11.17
C LYS A 46 27.56 -17.95 11.29
N ASN A 47 28.37 -18.91 10.83
CA ASN A 47 29.83 -18.76 10.71
C ASN A 47 30.23 -17.79 9.58
N CYS A 48 29.30 -17.49 8.69
CA CYS A 48 29.51 -16.55 7.61
C CYS A 48 28.15 -16.02 7.17
N GLY A 49 27.73 -14.90 7.77
CA GLY A 49 26.45 -14.28 7.50
C GLY A 49 26.59 -12.78 7.31
N SER A 50 25.52 -12.19 6.78
CA SER A 50 25.33 -10.74 6.72
C SER A 50 23.92 -10.44 7.20
N ASP A 51 23.74 -9.27 7.81
CA ASP A 51 22.39 -8.76 8.06
C ASP A 51 21.71 -8.52 6.71
N GLU A 52 20.60 -9.23 6.49
CA GLU A 52 19.66 -8.92 5.42
C GLU A 52 18.70 -7.85 5.97
N THR A 53 18.72 -6.66 5.42
CA THR A 53 17.80 -5.56 5.74
C THR A 53 16.96 -5.22 4.50
N CYS A 54 15.94 -4.38 4.68
CA CYS A 54 15.13 -3.90 3.55
C CYS A 54 15.98 -3.18 2.49
N ASP A 55 16.99 -2.41 2.92
CA ASP A 55 17.88 -1.69 2.01
C ASP A 55 18.85 -2.63 1.31
N SER A 56 19.37 -3.64 2.02
CA SER A 56 20.33 -4.57 1.44
C SER A 56 19.71 -5.44 0.35
N ILE A 57 18.40 -5.71 0.39
CA ILE A 57 17.72 -6.47 -0.67
C ILE A 57 17.54 -5.64 -1.95
N LYS A 58 17.42 -4.32 -1.86
CA LYS A 58 17.28 -3.43 -3.03
C LYS A 58 18.60 -3.22 -3.79
N SER A 59 19.74 -3.35 -3.11
CA SER A 59 21.08 -3.13 -3.71
C SER A 59 21.62 -4.40 -4.37
N ASP A 60 22.14 -4.28 -5.61
CA ASP A 60 22.78 -5.39 -6.34
C ASP A 60 24.08 -5.81 -5.63
N ASN A 61 24.01 -6.94 -4.93
CA ASN A 61 24.97 -7.33 -3.89
C ASN A 61 26.19 -8.06 -4.44
N SER A 62 27.11 -7.31 -5.03
CA SER A 62 28.45 -7.84 -5.35
C SER A 62 29.45 -7.78 -4.18
N LYS A 63 29.13 -7.13 -3.04
CA LYS A 63 30.06 -7.00 -1.89
C LYS A 63 29.37 -6.96 -0.51
N LYS A 64 28.60 -7.99 -0.12
CA LYS A 64 28.20 -8.13 1.29
C LYS A 64 29.41 -8.50 2.14
N ARG A 65 29.70 -7.72 3.18
CA ARG A 65 30.72 -8.08 4.18
C ARG A 65 30.18 -9.21 5.03
N LEU A 66 30.67 -10.42 4.81
CA LEU A 66 30.29 -11.58 5.59
C LEU A 66 31.12 -11.66 6.87
N VAL A 67 30.45 -11.85 8.00
CA VAL A 67 31.06 -11.96 9.33
C VAL A 67 30.41 -13.10 10.12
N GLU A 68 31.10 -13.58 11.15
CA GLU A 68 30.53 -14.51 12.12
C GLU A 68 29.57 -13.77 13.08
N GLY A 69 28.41 -14.37 13.37
CA GLY A 69 27.46 -13.77 14.30
C GLY A 69 26.03 -14.32 14.23
N CYS A 70 25.11 -13.62 14.88
CA CYS A 70 23.68 -13.92 14.89
C CYS A 70 22.94 -13.09 13.84
N PHE A 71 22.20 -13.76 12.97
CA PHE A 71 21.50 -13.13 11.85
C PHE A 71 20.08 -13.68 11.73
N CYS A 72 19.26 -13.02 10.91
CA CYS A 72 17.94 -13.56 10.62
C CYS A 72 18.01 -14.93 9.92
N PRO A 73 17.06 -15.82 10.22
CA PRO A 73 16.87 -17.07 9.49
C PRO A 73 16.77 -16.85 7.97
N LYS A 74 16.96 -17.92 7.21
CA LYS A 74 16.84 -17.85 5.74
C LYS A 74 15.46 -17.28 5.34
N ASN A 75 15.45 -16.40 4.33
CA ASN A 75 14.27 -15.70 3.79
C ASN A 75 13.63 -14.66 4.72
N LEU A 76 14.28 -14.30 5.84
CA LEU A 76 13.87 -13.20 6.70
C LEU A 76 14.87 -12.05 6.63
N VAL A 77 14.37 -10.84 6.85
CA VAL A 77 15.13 -9.61 6.96
C VAL A 77 14.98 -9.03 8.36
N LYS A 78 15.98 -8.30 8.79
CA LYS A 78 16.00 -7.56 10.03
C LYS A 78 15.32 -6.21 9.80
N ILE A 79 14.18 -6.00 10.45
CA ILE A 79 13.47 -4.72 10.45
C ILE A 79 13.16 -4.33 11.89
N ASN A 80 13.60 -3.13 12.30
CA ASN A 80 13.50 -2.63 13.68
C ASN A 80 13.99 -3.65 14.74
N GLY A 81 15.08 -4.35 14.43
CA GLY A 81 15.70 -5.34 15.32
C GLY A 81 15.02 -6.71 15.39
N ARG A 82 13.94 -6.95 14.63
CA ARG A 82 13.24 -8.23 14.56
C ARG A 82 13.33 -8.84 13.17
N CYS A 83 13.30 -10.17 13.09
CA CYS A 83 13.28 -10.87 11.82
C CYS A 83 11.84 -10.97 11.28
N ARG A 84 11.61 -10.35 10.12
CA ARG A 84 10.31 -10.35 9.42
C ARG A 84 10.50 -10.82 7.97
N PRO A 85 9.46 -11.34 7.32
CA PRO A 85 9.48 -11.59 5.87
C PRO A 85 9.86 -10.34 5.08
N ALA A 86 10.61 -10.50 3.97
CA ALA A 86 11.01 -9.37 3.12
C ALA A 86 9.82 -8.58 2.53
N LYS A 87 8.66 -9.20 2.40
CA LYS A 87 7.41 -8.53 2.00
C LYS A 87 6.95 -7.46 3.00
N ASP A 88 7.41 -7.52 4.25
CA ASP A 88 7.06 -6.55 5.30
C ASP A 88 7.97 -5.30 5.25
N CYS A 89 8.89 -5.23 4.29
CA CYS A 89 9.70 -4.03 4.03
C CYS A 89 8.89 -2.87 3.46
N THR A 90 7.73 -3.17 2.86
CA THR A 90 6.83 -2.18 2.29
C THR A 90 5.42 -2.44 2.80
N ALA A 91 4.75 -1.37 3.25
CA ALA A 91 3.32 -1.41 3.53
C ALA A 91 2.55 -0.89 2.31
N LYS A 92 1.34 -1.41 2.12
CA LYS A 92 0.50 -1.09 0.97
C LYS A 92 -0.89 -0.64 1.41
N CYS A 93 -1.23 0.60 1.07
CA CYS A 93 -2.58 1.10 1.10
C CYS A 93 -3.22 0.95 -0.29
N SER A 94 -4.52 0.66 -0.37
CA SER A 94 -5.22 0.52 -1.65
C SER A 94 -6.63 1.08 -1.62
N VAL A 95 -7.02 1.69 -2.74
CA VAL A 95 -8.38 2.16 -3.03
C VAL A 95 -8.83 1.49 -4.31
N TYR A 96 -9.98 0.80 -4.34
CA TYR A 96 -10.44 0.06 -5.52
C TYR A 96 -11.97 -0.13 -5.57
N GLY A 97 -12.53 -0.29 -6.77
CA GLY A 97 -13.98 -0.51 -6.94
C GLY A 97 -14.83 0.74 -6.67
N ASP A 98 -16.05 0.56 -6.12
CA ASP A 98 -16.94 1.64 -5.60
C ASP A 98 -16.56 1.91 -4.13
N PRO A 99 -15.72 2.93 -3.90
CA PRO A 99 -14.35 2.73 -3.48
C PRO A 99 -14.28 2.01 -2.13
N ASN A 100 -13.68 0.82 -2.15
CA ASN A 100 -13.20 0.11 -0.99
C ASN A 100 -11.79 0.59 -0.69
N TYR A 101 -11.51 0.83 0.58
CA TYR A 101 -10.23 1.28 1.10
C TYR A 101 -9.63 0.18 1.97
N ARG A 102 -8.32 0.02 1.88
CA ARG A 102 -7.52 -0.79 2.78
C ARG A 102 -6.32 0.03 3.23
N THR A 103 -6.20 0.22 4.54
CA THR A 103 -5.10 0.97 5.18
C THR A 103 -3.78 0.19 5.12
N PHE A 104 -2.69 0.84 5.54
CA PHE A 104 -1.39 0.19 5.69
C PHE A 104 -1.42 -0.97 6.70
N ASP A 105 -2.22 -0.85 7.76
CA ASP A 105 -2.39 -1.86 8.81
C ASP A 105 -3.53 -2.85 8.51
N ASN A 106 -3.93 -2.95 7.24
CA ASN A 106 -4.91 -3.92 6.70
C ASN A 106 -6.36 -3.75 7.18
N LYS A 107 -6.74 -2.58 7.70
CA LYS A 107 -8.15 -2.27 7.98
C LYS A 107 -8.88 -1.95 6.68
N ASP A 108 -9.92 -2.74 6.40
CA ASP A 108 -10.80 -2.52 5.26
C ASP A 108 -11.98 -1.63 5.67
N PHE A 109 -12.30 -0.63 4.86
CA PHE A 109 -13.48 0.20 5.04
C PHE A 109 -14.05 0.71 3.72
N ARG A 110 -15.29 1.19 3.76
CA ARG A 110 -16.00 1.72 2.61
C ARG A 110 -16.85 2.89 3.01
N PHE A 111 -17.02 3.83 2.09
CA PHE A 111 -17.95 4.93 2.24
C PHE A 111 -18.52 5.31 0.89
N ARG A 112 -19.69 5.94 0.90
CA ARG A 112 -20.25 6.61 -0.26
C ARG A 112 -20.35 8.10 0.05
N SER A 113 -20.34 8.89 -1.02
CA SER A 113 -20.54 10.34 -0.92
C SER A 113 -21.51 10.79 -1.99
N ASN A 114 -22.30 11.83 -1.69
CA ASN A 114 -23.22 12.42 -2.66
C ASN A 114 -22.51 13.45 -3.57
N CYS A 115 -21.22 13.67 -3.38
CA CYS A 115 -20.44 14.68 -4.08
C CYS A 115 -19.23 14.07 -4.79
N SER A 116 -18.66 14.81 -5.74
CA SER A 116 -17.29 14.55 -6.19
C SER A 116 -16.33 15.29 -5.27
N GLY A 117 -15.35 14.58 -4.73
CA GLY A 117 -14.45 15.07 -3.69
C GLY A 117 -13.01 14.60 -3.90
N ILE A 118 -12.10 15.30 -3.25
CA ILE A 118 -10.68 14.95 -3.16
C ILE A 118 -10.43 14.57 -1.71
N TYR A 119 -9.72 13.47 -1.48
CA TYR A 119 -9.50 12.93 -0.15
C TYR A 119 -8.01 12.73 0.09
N VAL A 120 -7.53 13.08 1.29
CA VAL A 120 -6.15 12.83 1.68
C VAL A 120 -5.96 11.34 1.92
N LEU A 121 -5.25 10.66 1.03
CA LEU A 121 -4.93 9.24 1.20
C LEU A 121 -3.80 9.08 2.22
N VAL A 122 -2.69 9.77 1.99
CA VAL A 122 -1.56 9.76 2.92
C VAL A 122 -0.75 11.04 2.83
N GLN A 123 -0.27 11.50 3.98
CA GLN A 123 0.78 12.49 4.16
C GLN A 123 1.63 12.11 5.40
N PRO A 124 2.84 12.65 5.55
CA PRO A 124 3.64 12.39 6.75
C PRO A 124 3.01 13.08 7.97
N LYS A 125 2.96 12.39 9.10
CA LYS A 125 2.48 12.96 10.38
C LYS A 125 3.43 14.02 10.92
N THR A 126 4.73 13.74 10.81
CA THR A 126 5.80 14.66 11.16
C THR A 126 6.76 14.79 10.00
N LEU A 127 7.21 16.02 9.76
CA LEU A 127 8.22 16.32 8.76
C LEU A 127 9.55 16.60 9.47
N GLU A 128 10.55 15.76 9.24
CA GLU A 128 11.91 16.08 9.66
C GLU A 128 12.42 17.32 8.91
N ALA A 129 13.32 18.09 9.54
CA ALA A 129 13.73 19.41 9.06
C ALA A 129 14.28 19.44 7.62
N ASP A 130 14.79 18.31 7.13
CA ASP A 130 15.42 18.15 5.81
C ASP A 130 14.64 17.21 4.87
N GLU A 131 13.47 16.69 5.27
CA GLU A 131 12.68 15.78 4.45
C GLU A 131 11.63 16.56 3.63
N PRO A 132 11.53 16.33 2.30
CA PRO A 132 10.60 17.07 1.48
C PRO A 132 9.15 16.67 1.77
N TYR A 133 8.27 17.65 1.90
CA TYR A 133 6.85 17.35 2.07
C TYR A 133 6.25 16.64 0.85
N PHE A 134 5.41 15.65 1.11
CA PHE A 134 4.54 15.03 0.13
C PHE A 134 3.12 14.87 0.66
N GLN A 135 2.16 14.83 -0.26
CA GLN A 135 0.77 14.51 0.02
C GLN A 135 0.17 13.79 -1.19
N ILE A 136 -0.49 12.66 -0.93
CA ILE A 136 -1.13 11.83 -1.95
C ILE A 136 -2.64 11.93 -1.74
N LEU A 137 -3.34 12.34 -2.78
CA LEU A 137 -4.78 12.58 -2.76
C LEU A 137 -5.50 11.67 -3.77
N GLY A 138 -6.65 11.15 -3.37
CA GLY A 138 -7.55 10.38 -4.23
C GLY A 138 -8.69 11.25 -4.75
N VAL A 139 -8.98 11.17 -6.05
CA VAL A 139 -10.10 11.91 -6.66
C VAL A 139 -11.28 10.96 -6.87
N ASN A 140 -12.32 11.11 -6.06
CA ASN A 140 -13.57 10.37 -6.25
C ASN A 140 -14.61 11.25 -6.93
N THR A 141 -15.26 10.70 -7.96
CA THR A 141 -16.36 11.36 -8.65
C THR A 141 -17.51 10.40 -8.85
N ARG A 142 -18.72 10.93 -9.09
CA ARG A 142 -19.85 10.11 -9.54
C ARG A 142 -19.52 9.48 -10.88
N CYS A 143 -19.48 8.15 -10.94
CA CYS A 143 -19.20 7.41 -12.18
C CYS A 143 -20.44 6.83 -12.83
N ASN A 144 -21.57 6.79 -12.12
CA ASN A 144 -22.86 6.40 -12.67
C ASN A 144 -23.86 7.55 -12.47
N LYS A 145 -24.62 7.87 -13.51
CA LYS A 145 -25.65 8.92 -13.45
C LYS A 145 -26.96 8.42 -12.81
N PHE A 146 -27.18 7.11 -12.80
CA PHE A 146 -28.39 6.45 -12.33
C PHE A 146 -28.26 5.89 -10.91
N THR A 147 -27.03 5.78 -10.39
CA THR A 147 -26.78 5.40 -8.99
C THR A 147 -25.98 6.52 -8.30
N ASN A 148 -25.97 6.53 -6.97
CA ASN A 148 -25.07 7.41 -6.21
C ASN A 148 -23.67 6.79 -6.01
N ALA A 149 -23.26 5.87 -6.89
CA ALA A 149 -21.95 5.24 -6.83
C ALA A 149 -20.84 6.23 -7.21
N THR A 150 -19.73 6.14 -6.50
CA THR A 150 -18.55 6.97 -6.76
C THR A 150 -17.42 6.08 -7.22
N CYS A 151 -16.50 6.63 -8.01
CA CYS A 151 -15.31 5.90 -8.43
C CYS A 151 -14.09 6.80 -8.25
N THR A 152 -12.97 6.20 -7.84
CA THR A 152 -11.67 6.86 -7.82
C THR A 152 -11.15 7.00 -9.25
N VAL A 153 -11.25 8.19 -9.83
CA VAL A 153 -10.94 8.47 -11.25
C VAL A 153 -9.56 9.05 -11.49
N GLY A 154 -8.85 9.41 -10.41
CA GLY A 154 -7.51 9.93 -10.49
C GLY A 154 -6.81 9.99 -9.14
N VAL A 155 -5.54 10.33 -9.21
CA VAL A 155 -4.65 10.55 -8.07
C VAL A 155 -3.90 11.87 -8.28
N ILE A 156 -3.73 12.63 -7.20
CA ILE A 156 -2.97 13.88 -7.20
C ILE A 156 -1.82 13.73 -6.20
N ILE A 157 -0.61 14.06 -6.64
CA ILE A 157 0.61 14.05 -5.83
C ILE A 157 1.06 15.50 -5.69
N ASN A 158 1.07 16.01 -4.47
CA ASN A 158 1.78 17.23 -4.13
C ASN A 158 3.14 16.83 -3.57
N TYR A 159 4.23 17.18 -4.25
CA TYR A 159 5.60 16.90 -3.81
C TYR A 159 6.45 18.17 -3.96
N GLN A 160 6.98 18.70 -2.86
CA GLN A 160 7.75 19.96 -2.84
C GLN A 160 7.02 21.12 -3.55
N ASN A 161 5.71 21.27 -3.33
CA ASN A 161 4.83 22.25 -4.00
C ASN A 161 4.67 22.06 -5.51
N ASN A 162 5.12 20.93 -6.05
CA ASN A 162 4.81 20.53 -7.42
C ASN A 162 3.60 19.60 -7.41
N ILE A 163 2.63 19.91 -8.25
CA ILE A 163 1.37 19.18 -8.33
C ILE A 163 1.37 18.32 -9.58
N LEU A 164 1.33 17.00 -9.40
CA LEU A 164 1.16 16.02 -10.47
C LEU A 164 -0.23 15.39 -10.33
N GLU A 165 -1.07 15.52 -11.35
CA GLU A 165 -2.39 14.92 -11.41
C GLU A 165 -2.42 13.85 -12.51
N VAL A 166 -2.98 12.69 -12.20
CA VAL A 166 -3.10 11.56 -13.12
C VAL A 166 -4.53 11.04 -13.12
N TYR A 167 -5.14 10.94 -14.29
CA TYR A 167 -6.54 10.54 -14.46
C TYR A 167 -6.69 9.35 -15.40
N GLY A 168 -7.79 8.59 -15.24
CA GLY A 168 -8.05 7.38 -16.02
C GLY A 168 -8.21 7.55 -17.53
N ASN A 169 -8.47 8.76 -18.00
CA ASN A 169 -8.50 9.09 -19.43
C ASN A 169 -7.10 9.35 -20.02
N LYS A 170 -6.03 8.92 -19.33
CA LYS A 170 -4.62 9.17 -19.69
C LYS A 170 -4.22 10.65 -19.65
N THR A 171 -5.00 11.49 -18.98
CA THR A 171 -4.60 12.87 -18.71
C THR A 171 -3.58 12.89 -17.58
N VAL A 172 -2.42 13.49 -17.88
CA VAL A 172 -1.38 13.82 -16.90
C VAL A 172 -1.23 15.34 -16.91
N ILE A 173 -1.36 15.97 -15.75
CA ILE A 173 -1.19 17.41 -15.56
C ILE A 173 -0.08 17.61 -14.56
N PHE A 174 0.88 18.46 -14.88
CA PHE A 174 1.97 18.83 -13.99
C PHE A 174 2.02 20.35 -13.86
N ASN A 175 1.89 20.86 -12.63
CA ASN A 175 1.87 22.30 -12.34
C ASN A 175 0.90 23.09 -13.24
N LYS A 176 -0.30 22.54 -13.42
CA LYS A 176 -1.39 23.09 -14.26
C LYS A 176 -1.17 23.01 -15.78
N GLU A 177 -0.09 22.39 -16.24
CA GLU A 177 0.20 22.16 -17.65
C GLU A 177 -0.02 20.69 -18.03
N ASN A 178 -0.61 20.43 -19.19
CA ASN A 178 -0.77 19.06 -19.69
C ASN A 178 0.59 18.48 -20.09
N VAL A 179 0.89 17.27 -19.60
CA VAL A 179 2.10 16.53 -19.94
C VAL A 179 1.76 15.40 -20.91
N THR A 180 2.44 15.38 -22.05
CA THR A 180 2.34 14.27 -22.99
C THR A 180 3.40 13.21 -22.66
N CYS A 181 2.96 12.08 -22.13
CA CYS A 181 3.80 10.90 -21.92
C CYS A 181 4.06 10.21 -23.27
N ASN A 182 5.33 10.04 -23.67
CA ASN A 182 5.64 9.27 -24.87
C ASN A 182 5.37 7.78 -24.62
N TYR A 183 4.36 7.24 -25.32
CA TYR A 183 3.66 5.96 -25.08
C TYR A 183 4.48 4.65 -25.10
N LYS A 184 5.82 4.70 -25.16
CA LYS A 184 6.69 3.52 -25.24
C LYS A 184 7.45 3.26 -23.93
N ASN A 185 6.73 3.01 -22.83
CA ASN A 185 7.33 2.67 -21.53
C ASN A 185 8.41 3.67 -21.05
N ALA A 186 8.31 4.92 -21.49
CA ALA A 186 9.24 5.99 -21.16
C ALA A 186 8.71 6.81 -19.98
N TYR A 187 9.62 7.47 -19.28
CA TYR A 187 9.26 8.46 -18.27
C TYR A 187 8.64 9.69 -18.93
N CYS A 188 7.58 10.24 -18.35
CA CYS A 188 7.00 11.48 -18.84
C CYS A 188 7.90 12.68 -18.45
N PRO A 189 8.03 13.70 -19.31
CA PRO A 189 8.90 14.84 -19.05
C PRO A 189 8.26 15.83 -18.06
N LEU A 190 8.57 15.70 -16.77
CA LEU A 190 8.06 16.58 -15.70
C LEU A 190 8.85 17.90 -15.55
N GLY A 191 9.23 18.51 -16.67
CA GLY A 191 9.99 19.77 -16.67
C GLY A 191 11.36 19.64 -16.00
N LYS A 192 11.64 20.50 -14.99
CA LYS A 192 12.94 20.61 -14.31
C LYS A 192 13.11 19.69 -13.08
N ILE A 193 12.13 18.85 -12.74
CA ILE A 193 12.29 17.93 -11.61
C ILE A 193 13.20 16.76 -12.01
N PRO A 194 14.22 16.41 -11.22
CA PRO A 194 15.02 15.21 -11.45
C PRO A 194 14.15 13.95 -11.43
N LEU A 195 14.31 13.06 -12.42
CA LEU A 195 13.59 11.77 -12.49
C LEU A 195 13.78 10.90 -11.24
N LYS A 196 14.85 11.13 -10.46
CA LYS A 196 15.11 10.44 -9.19
C LYS A 196 14.26 10.96 -8.01
N GLU A 197 13.65 12.13 -8.14
CA GLU A 197 12.87 12.77 -7.05
C GLU A 197 11.37 12.60 -7.26
N LEU A 198 10.91 12.79 -8.50
CA LEU A 198 9.55 12.49 -8.92
C LEU A 198 9.57 12.04 -10.37
N SER A 199 9.10 10.82 -10.64
CA SER A 199 8.92 10.35 -12.00
C SER A 199 7.59 9.66 -12.19
N ILE A 200 7.12 9.66 -13.43
CA ILE A 200 5.91 8.96 -13.84
C ILE A 200 6.22 8.14 -15.07
N LYS A 201 5.77 6.89 -15.05
CA LYS A 201 5.90 5.93 -16.14
C LYS A 201 4.52 5.42 -16.53
N GLU A 202 4.17 5.57 -17.81
CA GLU A 202 3.00 4.92 -18.38
C GLU A 202 3.38 3.50 -18.81
N LEU A 203 2.73 2.51 -18.21
CA LEU A 203 2.73 1.11 -18.64
C LEU A 203 1.53 0.92 -19.56
N ALA A 204 1.66 1.36 -20.80
CA ALA A 204 0.54 1.52 -21.74
C ALA A 204 -0.24 0.21 -21.99
N GLU A 205 0.46 -0.92 -22.07
CA GLU A 205 -0.14 -2.25 -22.24
C GLU A 205 -1.05 -2.67 -21.07
N LEU A 206 -0.82 -2.10 -19.88
CA LEU A 206 -1.55 -2.40 -18.66
C LEU A 206 -2.53 -1.28 -18.26
N ASN A 207 -2.64 -0.22 -19.06
CA ASN A 207 -3.38 1.01 -18.71
C ASN A 207 -3.09 1.47 -17.27
N THR A 208 -1.80 1.49 -16.94
CA THR A 208 -1.30 1.75 -15.59
C THR A 208 -0.30 2.88 -15.62
N PHE A 209 -0.44 3.81 -14.67
CA PHE A 209 0.58 4.81 -14.37
C PHE A 209 1.25 4.43 -13.07
N GLN A 210 2.58 4.37 -13.08
CA GLN A 210 3.40 4.24 -11.89
C GLN A 210 4.10 5.57 -11.65
N ILE A 211 3.89 6.16 -10.48
CA ILE A 211 4.53 7.37 -10.00
C ILE A 211 5.51 6.96 -8.91
N ASP A 212 6.75 7.41 -9.02
CA ASP A 212 7.84 7.15 -8.08
C ASP A 212 8.25 8.48 -7.42
N ILE A 213 8.16 8.54 -6.09
CA ILE A 213 8.70 9.63 -5.28
C ILE A 213 10.03 9.15 -4.68
N GLY A 214 11.08 9.15 -5.51
CA GLY A 214 12.28 8.36 -5.25
C GLY A 214 13.09 8.78 -4.02
N LYS A 215 12.97 10.02 -3.55
CA LYS A 215 13.60 10.46 -2.28
C LYS A 215 13.03 9.72 -1.06
N HIS A 216 11.78 9.27 -1.13
CA HIS A 216 11.08 8.57 -0.04
C HIS A 216 10.87 7.07 -0.33
N ASP A 217 11.33 6.56 -1.47
CA ASP A 217 11.00 5.22 -1.96
C ASP A 217 9.48 4.93 -1.99
N ILE A 218 8.65 5.94 -2.27
CA ILE A 218 7.19 5.76 -2.36
C ILE A 218 6.79 5.44 -3.79
N ILE A 219 5.99 4.40 -3.96
CA ILE A 219 5.42 4.03 -5.25
C ILE A 219 3.90 4.21 -5.21
N VAL A 220 3.39 5.05 -6.10
CA VAL A 220 1.96 5.22 -6.32
C VAL A 220 1.58 4.61 -7.65
N THR A 221 0.60 3.72 -7.66
CA THR A 221 0.11 3.10 -8.90
C THR A 221 -1.34 3.46 -9.10
N TYR A 222 -1.66 4.08 -10.23
CA TYR A 222 -3.03 4.24 -10.71
C TYR A 222 -3.27 3.29 -11.87
N LYS A 223 -4.29 2.43 -11.76
CA LYS A 223 -4.63 1.45 -12.79
C LYS A 223 -6.09 1.56 -13.19
N LEU A 224 -6.33 1.55 -14.50
CA LEU A 224 -7.67 1.47 -15.09
C LEU A 224 -7.76 0.24 -15.98
N VAL A 225 -8.56 -0.74 -15.60
CA VAL A 225 -8.89 -1.88 -16.46
C VAL A 225 -10.31 -1.71 -16.95
N ASN A 226 -10.45 -1.47 -18.25
CA ASN A 226 -11.74 -1.49 -18.90
C ASN A 226 -12.08 -2.91 -19.33
N SER A 227 -13.29 -3.34 -19.03
CA SER A 227 -13.93 -4.51 -19.63
C SER A 227 -15.14 -4.05 -20.44
N GLU A 228 -15.75 -4.94 -21.22
CA GLU A 228 -16.94 -4.64 -22.02
C GLU A 228 -18.12 -4.09 -21.19
N GLN A 229 -18.13 -4.33 -19.87
CA GLN A 229 -19.26 -4.00 -19.00
C GLN A 229 -18.91 -3.18 -17.75
N HIS A 230 -17.64 -3.19 -17.32
CA HIS A 230 -17.19 -2.51 -16.11
C HIS A 230 -15.79 -1.93 -16.27
N SER A 231 -15.53 -0.81 -15.61
CA SER A 231 -14.19 -0.24 -15.45
C SER A 231 -13.71 -0.46 -14.01
N LEU A 232 -12.68 -1.26 -13.83
CA LEU A 232 -12.00 -1.42 -12.54
C LEU A 232 -10.93 -0.34 -12.40
N ARG A 233 -11.07 0.47 -11.37
CA ARG A 233 -10.10 1.51 -11.01
C ARG A 233 -9.45 1.13 -9.69
N SER A 234 -8.14 1.31 -9.61
CA SER A 234 -7.42 1.14 -8.37
C SER A 234 -6.29 2.15 -8.22
N VAL A 235 -6.16 2.70 -7.01
CA VAL A 235 -4.98 3.43 -6.55
C VAL A 235 -4.29 2.57 -5.50
N THR A 236 -2.98 2.39 -5.61
CA THR A 236 -2.18 1.79 -4.53
C THR A 236 -1.05 2.72 -4.16
N VAL A 237 -0.78 2.82 -2.86
CA VAL A 237 0.35 3.56 -2.31
C VAL A 237 1.20 2.58 -1.53
N GLU A 238 2.47 2.46 -1.90
CA GLU A 238 3.44 1.61 -1.24
C GLU A 238 4.52 2.46 -0.60
N VAL A 239 4.76 2.27 0.70
CA VAL A 239 5.69 3.06 1.50
C VAL A 239 6.68 2.14 2.24
N PRO A 240 7.95 2.52 2.40
CA PRO A 240 8.93 1.72 3.14
C PRO A 240 8.67 1.74 4.66
N MET A 241 8.75 0.56 5.29
CA MET A 241 8.56 0.42 6.74
C MET A 241 9.61 1.18 7.55
N THR A 242 10.84 1.21 7.06
CA THR A 242 11.98 1.86 7.74
C THR A 242 11.80 3.36 7.92
N THR A 243 10.98 4.00 7.09
CA THR A 243 10.80 5.46 7.09
C THR A 243 9.41 5.88 7.56
N PHE A 244 8.36 5.11 7.23
CA PHE A 244 6.97 5.55 7.42
C PHE A 244 6.23 4.87 8.57
N HIS A 245 6.81 3.86 9.22
CA HIS A 245 6.20 3.26 10.41
C HIS A 245 6.05 4.31 11.52
N ASN A 246 4.82 4.47 12.03
CA ASN A 246 4.35 5.52 12.95
C ASN A 246 4.42 6.96 12.42
N ASN A 247 4.60 7.16 11.11
CA ASN A 247 4.77 8.50 10.53
C ASN A 247 3.84 8.77 9.33
N THR A 248 2.67 8.13 9.27
CA THR A 248 1.63 8.46 8.28
C THR A 248 0.38 9.00 8.93
N GLU A 249 -0.41 9.73 8.16
CA GLU A 249 -1.79 10.09 8.49
C GLU A 249 -2.61 10.28 7.20
N GLY A 250 -3.93 10.18 7.30
CA GLY A 250 -4.85 10.19 6.16
C GLY A 250 -5.75 8.95 6.12
N LEU A 251 -6.49 8.79 5.02
CA LEU A 251 -7.36 7.63 4.81
C LEU A 251 -6.62 6.27 4.75
N CYS A 252 -5.30 6.28 4.56
CA CYS A 252 -4.45 5.10 4.60
C CYS A 252 -4.00 4.70 6.01
N GLY A 253 -4.39 5.45 7.05
CA GLY A 253 -4.09 5.13 8.45
C GLY A 253 -2.75 5.65 8.97
N VAL A 254 -2.43 5.30 10.22
CA VAL A 254 -1.25 5.80 10.96
C VAL A 254 -0.01 4.90 10.83
N TYR A 255 -0.15 3.78 10.14
CA TYR A 255 0.88 2.79 9.84
C TYR A 255 1.74 2.40 11.05
N ASN A 256 1.15 1.72 12.01
CA ASN A 256 1.81 1.30 13.24
C ASN A 256 1.67 -0.19 13.57
N ASP A 257 1.29 -1.01 12.59
CA ASP A 257 0.90 -2.43 12.72
C ASP A 257 -0.40 -2.65 13.54
N ASP A 258 -1.22 -1.61 13.79
CA ASP A 258 -2.51 -1.70 14.51
C ASP A 258 -3.69 -1.11 13.70
N GLY A 259 -4.53 -1.99 13.16
CA GLY A 259 -5.73 -1.53 12.44
C GLY A 259 -6.80 -0.87 13.33
N PHE A 260 -6.75 -0.98 14.66
CA PHE A 260 -7.82 -0.43 15.50
C PHE A 260 -7.83 1.10 15.53
N ASP A 261 -6.66 1.75 15.47
CA ASP A 261 -6.51 3.20 15.55
C ASP A 261 -6.39 3.92 14.20
N ASP A 262 -6.42 3.17 13.10
CA ASP A 262 -6.38 3.68 11.72
C ASP A 262 -7.45 4.74 11.39
N PHE A 263 -8.55 4.79 12.14
CA PHE A 263 -9.54 5.86 12.05
C PHE A 263 -9.17 7.04 12.94
N SER A 264 -7.95 7.54 12.75
CA SER A 264 -7.42 8.72 13.42
C SER A 264 -7.75 9.99 12.63
N LEU A 265 -8.31 10.98 13.31
CA LEU A 265 -8.56 12.32 12.78
C LEU A 265 -7.25 13.13 12.70
N GLN A 266 -7.26 14.28 12.01
CA GLN A 266 -6.13 15.21 11.88
C GLN A 266 -5.62 15.74 13.22
N ASN A 267 -6.48 15.78 14.24
CA ASN A 267 -6.11 16.17 15.60
C ASN A 267 -5.61 14.99 16.46
N GLY A 268 -5.51 13.79 15.90
CA GLY A 268 -5.07 12.56 16.57
C GLY A 268 -6.15 11.83 17.37
N VAL A 269 -7.40 12.30 17.37
CA VAL A 269 -8.51 11.59 18.03
C VAL A 269 -8.89 10.35 17.21
N ILE A 270 -9.03 9.20 17.86
CA ILE A 270 -9.47 7.95 17.25
C ILE A 270 -11.01 7.87 17.31
N VAL A 271 -11.64 7.51 16.19
CA VAL A 271 -13.10 7.34 16.09
C VAL A 271 -13.48 5.98 15.53
N GLU A 272 -14.69 5.50 15.86
CA GLU A 272 -15.23 4.26 15.27
C GLU A 272 -16.07 4.53 14.00
N ASP A 273 -16.69 5.71 13.92
CA ASP A 273 -17.56 6.07 12.80
C ASP A 273 -16.73 6.50 11.58
N VAL A 274 -16.78 5.68 10.52
CA VAL A 274 -16.09 5.97 9.26
C VAL A 274 -16.54 7.28 8.62
N ASN A 275 -17.79 7.73 8.85
CA ASN A 275 -18.28 8.96 8.27
C ASN A 275 -17.58 10.17 8.90
N VAL A 276 -17.38 10.13 10.22
CA VAL A 276 -16.61 11.15 10.95
C VAL A 276 -15.16 11.14 10.48
N PHE A 277 -14.55 9.96 10.43
CA PHE A 277 -13.17 9.78 9.94
C PHE A 277 -12.98 10.34 8.53
N VAL A 278 -13.81 9.91 7.57
CA VAL A 278 -13.69 10.33 6.16
C VAL A 278 -13.98 11.82 5.97
N SER A 279 -14.94 12.37 6.72
CA SER A 279 -15.29 13.80 6.63
C SER A 279 -14.15 14.71 7.06
N ASP A 280 -13.32 14.26 8.01
CA ASP A 280 -12.16 15.03 8.46
C ASP A 280 -11.05 15.08 7.40
N TRP A 281 -10.90 14.00 6.63
CA TRP A 281 -9.88 13.85 5.57
C TRP A 281 -10.31 14.32 4.16
N ILE A 282 -11.40 15.08 4.05
CA ILE A 282 -11.78 15.78 2.82
C ILE A 282 -10.78 16.93 2.56
N TYR A 283 -10.24 16.98 1.35
CA TYR A 283 -9.32 18.03 0.92
C TYR A 283 -10.07 19.20 0.25
N GLY A 284 -9.77 20.43 0.68
CA GLY A 284 -10.27 21.67 0.08
C GLY A 284 -11.67 22.11 0.52
N GLU A 285 -12.20 23.14 -0.15
CA GLU A 285 -13.40 23.90 0.26
C GLU A 285 -14.74 23.17 0.07
N LYS A 286 -14.75 21.96 -0.52
CA LYS A 286 -15.99 21.18 -0.72
C LYS A 286 -16.51 20.48 0.55
N LYS A 287 -15.95 20.83 1.72
CA LYS A 287 -16.25 20.22 3.03
C LYS A 287 -17.72 20.42 3.45
N ASP A 288 -18.31 21.57 3.14
CA ASP A 288 -19.60 21.99 3.74
C ASP A 288 -20.86 21.38 3.10
N ASN A 289 -20.77 20.83 1.88
CA ASN A 289 -21.94 20.27 1.16
C ASN A 289 -21.81 18.78 0.82
N CYS A 290 -20.68 18.15 1.13
CA CYS A 290 -20.49 16.73 0.87
C CYS A 290 -20.98 15.91 2.06
N LYS A 291 -21.97 15.04 1.84
CA LYS A 291 -22.44 14.10 2.86
C LYS A 291 -21.81 12.74 2.60
N ILE A 292 -21.12 12.23 3.62
CA ILE A 292 -20.59 10.87 3.66
C ILE A 292 -21.63 9.96 4.29
N PHE A 293 -21.79 8.76 3.75
CA PHE A 293 -22.68 7.74 4.28
C PHE A 293 -22.04 6.37 4.16
N GLN A 294 -22.22 5.55 5.21
CA GLN A 294 -21.85 4.14 5.18
C GLN A 294 -22.79 3.39 4.24
N PRO A 295 -22.27 2.56 3.32
CA PRO A 295 -23.10 1.66 2.55
C PRO A 295 -23.76 0.64 3.48
N GLU A 296 -25.05 0.37 3.29
CA GLU A 296 -25.72 -0.72 3.99
C GLU A 296 -25.04 -2.07 3.65
N TYR A 297 -24.63 -2.79 4.69
CA TYR A 297 -24.18 -4.16 4.54
C TYR A 297 -25.40 -5.06 4.37
N CYS A 298 -25.42 -5.93 3.34
CA CYS A 298 -26.41 -6.99 3.24
C CYS A 298 -26.36 -7.82 4.54
N PRO A 299 -27.51 -8.04 5.19
CA PRO A 299 -27.62 -8.99 6.28
C PRO A 299 -27.04 -10.34 5.88
N ALA A 300 -26.24 -10.95 6.76
CA ALA A 300 -25.62 -12.27 6.53
C ALA A 300 -26.63 -13.40 6.28
N ASN A 301 -27.91 -13.15 6.55
CA ASN A 301 -29.01 -14.12 6.43
C ASN A 301 -29.74 -14.06 5.08
N ILE A 302 -29.25 -13.28 4.11
CA ILE A 302 -29.83 -13.24 2.77
C ILE A 302 -29.27 -14.40 1.94
N THR A 303 -30.09 -15.42 1.72
CA THR A 303 -29.80 -16.56 0.82
C THR A 303 -30.09 -16.27 -0.65
N GLU A 304 -30.90 -15.25 -0.95
CA GLU A 304 -31.30 -14.86 -2.31
C GLU A 304 -31.31 -13.35 -2.51
N CYS A 305 -30.70 -12.90 -3.59
CA CYS A 305 -30.61 -11.50 -3.97
C CYS A 305 -31.83 -11.11 -4.81
N TYR A 306 -32.76 -10.34 -4.24
CA TYR A 306 -33.95 -9.88 -4.94
C TYR A 306 -33.68 -8.57 -5.70
N PHE A 307 -33.63 -8.64 -7.03
CA PHE A 307 -33.52 -7.46 -7.90
C PHE A 307 -34.91 -6.98 -8.32
N LYS A 308 -35.26 -5.73 -8.02
CA LYS A 308 -36.43 -5.05 -8.63
C LYS A 308 -36.01 -4.50 -10.00
N ALA A 309 -36.60 -5.02 -11.07
CA ALA A 309 -36.41 -4.48 -12.41
C ALA A 309 -36.99 -3.05 -12.50
N HIS A 310 -36.25 -2.13 -13.12
CA HIS A 310 -36.71 -0.77 -13.42
C HIS A 310 -37.37 -0.76 -14.81
N GLU A 311 -38.48 -0.03 -14.98
CA GLU A 311 -39.39 -0.12 -16.13
C GLU A 311 -38.78 0.23 -17.52
N ASN A 312 -37.54 0.72 -17.58
CA ASN A 312 -36.90 1.22 -18.82
C ASN A 312 -35.77 0.33 -19.38
N CYS A 313 -35.71 -0.94 -18.97
CA CYS A 313 -34.61 -1.84 -19.32
C CYS A 313 -35.08 -2.95 -20.28
N SER A 314 -34.81 -2.79 -21.59
CA SER A 314 -35.10 -3.77 -22.65
C SER A 314 -33.95 -4.79 -22.81
N LEU A 315 -34.30 -6.07 -22.95
CA LEU A 315 -33.42 -7.26 -22.91
C LEU A 315 -32.91 -7.68 -24.30
N VAL A 316 -31.66 -8.17 -24.39
CA VAL A 316 -31.09 -8.90 -25.55
C VAL A 316 -30.45 -10.21 -25.07
N ASP A 317 -30.69 -11.28 -25.84
CA ASP A 317 -30.70 -12.72 -25.52
C ASP A 317 -29.34 -13.40 -25.15
N THR A 318 -29.41 -14.70 -24.83
CA THR A 318 -28.84 -15.45 -23.70
C THR A 318 -27.91 -16.61 -24.09
N THR A 319 -27.36 -17.29 -23.07
CA THR A 319 -26.86 -18.70 -22.97
C THR A 319 -25.39 -18.89 -22.58
N ARG A 320 -24.43 -18.09 -23.05
CA ARG A 320 -23.00 -18.24 -22.63
C ARG A 320 -22.62 -17.37 -21.41
N PHE A 321 -23.36 -16.28 -21.20
CA PHE A 321 -23.10 -15.27 -20.18
C PHE A 321 -23.41 -15.73 -18.75
N TYR A 322 -24.49 -16.52 -18.58
CA TYR A 322 -24.99 -16.92 -17.26
C TYR A 322 -24.03 -17.85 -16.50
N LYS A 323 -23.34 -18.76 -17.22
CA LYS A 323 -22.46 -19.76 -16.58
C LYS A 323 -21.17 -19.15 -16.01
N ARG A 324 -20.58 -18.17 -16.70
CA ARG A 324 -19.36 -17.47 -16.23
C ARG A 324 -19.63 -16.47 -15.10
N HIS A 325 -20.82 -15.88 -15.04
CA HIS A 325 -21.18 -14.94 -13.96
C HIS A 325 -21.39 -15.65 -12.62
N VAL A 326 -21.95 -16.86 -12.62
CA VAL A 326 -22.07 -17.68 -11.39
C VAL A 326 -20.69 -18.09 -10.87
N GLU A 327 -19.76 -18.47 -11.75
CA GLU A 327 -18.38 -18.81 -11.36
C GLU A 327 -17.62 -17.60 -10.82
N SER A 328 -17.84 -16.39 -11.35
CA SER A 328 -17.25 -15.14 -10.83
C SER A 328 -17.84 -14.74 -9.47
N CYS A 329 -19.17 -14.84 -9.30
CA CYS A 329 -19.82 -14.60 -8.01
C CYS A 329 -19.39 -15.63 -6.95
N GLN A 330 -19.22 -16.91 -7.31
CA GLN A 330 -18.73 -17.95 -6.40
C GLN A 330 -17.25 -17.78 -6.03
N ALA A 331 -16.41 -17.29 -6.95
CA ALA A 331 -15.02 -16.95 -6.67
C ALA A 331 -14.90 -15.77 -5.69
N ASP A 332 -15.80 -14.80 -5.79
CA ASP A 332 -15.89 -13.65 -4.89
C ASP A 332 -16.47 -14.05 -3.50
N LEU A 333 -17.47 -14.94 -3.46
CA LEU A 333 -18.02 -15.52 -2.22
C LEU A 333 -17.00 -16.37 -1.43
N GLY A 334 -16.02 -16.97 -2.11
CA GLY A 334 -14.98 -17.80 -1.49
C GLY A 334 -13.87 -17.00 -0.78
N ARG A 335 -13.75 -15.69 -1.02
CA ARG A 335 -12.65 -14.88 -0.45
C ARG A 335 -13.08 -13.75 0.46
N ASN A 336 -14.30 -13.24 0.38
CA ASN A 336 -14.79 -12.23 1.32
C ASN A 336 -16.32 -12.31 1.41
N ARG A 337 -16.86 -12.10 2.62
CA ARG A 337 -18.32 -11.92 2.84
C ARG A 337 -18.75 -10.60 2.14
N ILE A 338 -19.17 -10.69 0.88
CA ILE A 338 -19.54 -9.54 0.04
C ILE A 338 -21.04 -9.25 0.15
N THR A 339 -21.35 -7.95 0.08
CA THR A 339 -22.71 -7.40 0.04
C THR A 339 -22.89 -6.51 -1.21
N HIS A 340 -24.11 -6.46 -1.74
CA HIS A 340 -24.55 -5.93 -3.04
C HIS A 340 -24.19 -4.46 -3.35
N ALA A 341 -23.11 -4.23 -4.11
CA ALA A 341 -22.94 -2.98 -4.83
C ALA A 341 -22.43 -3.28 -6.24
N ASP A 342 -23.39 -3.39 -7.18
CA ASP A 342 -23.26 -3.43 -8.66
C ASP A 342 -23.70 -4.73 -9.37
N LEU A 343 -24.87 -5.27 -9.03
CA LEU A 343 -25.55 -6.26 -9.87
C LEU A 343 -26.80 -5.65 -10.55
N CYS A 344 -26.57 -4.81 -11.55
CA CYS A 344 -27.56 -4.65 -12.62
C CYS A 344 -27.23 -5.68 -13.71
N LYS A 345 -27.95 -6.81 -13.79
CA LYS A 345 -28.35 -7.50 -15.03
C LYS A 345 -29.12 -8.83 -14.79
N TYR A 346 -30.42 -8.74 -15.11
CA TYR A 346 -31.40 -9.70 -15.64
C TYR A 346 -31.41 -11.20 -15.26
N LYS A 347 -32.63 -11.66 -14.93
CA LYS A 347 -33.08 -13.05 -15.06
C LYS A 347 -34.52 -13.03 -15.60
N ILE A 348 -34.81 -13.78 -16.66
CA ILE A 348 -36.18 -14.19 -17.04
C ILE A 348 -36.35 -15.64 -16.56
N MET A 349 -37.57 -15.96 -16.13
CA MET A 349 -38.04 -17.28 -15.66
C MET A 349 -37.61 -18.43 -16.56
#